data_AF-A0A6P6F266-F1
#
_entry.id   AF-A0A6P6F266-F1
#
_cell.length_a   1.000
_cell.length_b   1.000
_cell.length_c   1.000
_cell.angle_alpha   90.00
_cell.angle_beta   90.00
_cell.angle_gamma   90.00
#
_symmetry.space_group_name_H-M   'P 1'
#
loop_
_entity.id
_entity.type
_entity.pdbx_description
1 polymer ?
#
loop_
_entity_poly.entity_id
_entity_poly.type
_entity_poly.pdbx_seq_one_letter_code
_entity_poly.pdbx_strand_id
1 'polypeptide(L)'
;MNSQMLCSGLDSVTNGGKTTLAKNLQKHLPNCSIISQDDFFKPESEIEKDKNGFLQYDVLEALNMEKMMAAISCWMENPGHSVKSTAGSSTEEVSILIIEGFLLFNYKPLDTIWNRSYFLTIPYEECKRRRSTRVYEPPDPPGYFDGHVWPMYLKHRQEMDNIAWEVVYLDGTKSEEDLFSEVYKDLTQELAKQSPSTVPAKWMVKDGQPGK
;
A
#
# COMPACT_ATOMS: atom_id res chain seq x y z
N MET A 1 5.89 2.88 26.93
CA MET A 1 6.86 3.17 25.86
C MET A 1 6.05 3.75 24.73
N ASN A 2 6.25 5.01 24.39
CA ASN A 2 5.58 5.62 23.23
C ASN A 2 6.38 5.20 22.00
N SER A 3 5.92 4.19 21.28
CA SER A 3 6.51 3.85 19.98
C SER A 3 5.94 4.80 18.93
N GLN A 4 6.82 5.48 18.22
CA GLN A 4 6.44 6.29 17.06
C GLN A 4 6.24 5.36 15.86
N MET A 5 5.22 5.65 15.05
CA MET A 5 4.81 4.79 13.95
C MET A 5 4.75 5.58 12.65
N LEU A 6 5.42 5.07 11.62
CA LEU A 6 5.31 5.58 10.26
C LEU A 6 4.59 4.58 9.38
N CYS A 7 3.38 4.91 8.93
CA CYS A 7 2.67 4.18 7.89
C CYS A 7 2.87 4.88 6.54
N SER A 8 3.58 4.20 5.63
CA SER A 8 3.82 4.67 4.27
C SER A 8 3.01 3.86 3.26
N GLY A 9 2.24 4.55 2.41
CA GLY A 9 1.50 3.93 1.32
C GLY A 9 2.31 3.93 0.02
N LEU A 10 2.41 2.77 -0.64
CA LEU A 10 2.96 2.61 -1.99
C LEU A 10 1.86 2.10 -2.92
N ASP A 11 1.16 3.04 -3.55
CA ASP A 11 0.14 2.74 -4.55
C ASP A 11 0.73 2.89 -5.97
N SER A 12 0.12 2.28 -6.98
CA SER A 12 0.58 2.38 -8.36
C SER A 12 -0.37 1.66 -9.29
N VAL A 13 -0.29 2.04 -10.56
CA VAL A 13 -0.63 1.16 -11.69
C VAL A 13 -0.03 -0.24 -11.53
N THR A 14 -0.72 -1.25 -12.06
CA THR A 14 -0.21 -2.63 -12.13
C THR A 14 1.18 -2.69 -12.79
N ASN A 15 2.03 -3.62 -12.36
CA ASN A 15 3.42 -3.78 -12.83
C ASN A 15 4.32 -2.53 -12.74
N GLY A 16 3.99 -1.56 -11.88
CA GLY A 16 4.79 -0.34 -11.67
C GLY A 16 6.08 -0.50 -10.86
N GLY A 17 6.32 -1.66 -10.23
CA GLY A 17 7.53 -1.92 -9.42
C GLY A 17 7.36 -1.75 -7.91
N LYS A 18 6.11 -1.63 -7.42
CA LYS A 18 5.76 -1.42 -5.99
C LYS A 18 6.42 -2.39 -5.03
N THR A 19 6.17 -3.69 -5.19
CA THR A 19 6.69 -4.73 -4.29
C THR A 19 8.20 -4.75 -4.26
N THR A 20 8.87 -4.47 -5.39
CA THR A 20 10.33 -4.36 -5.46
C THR A 20 10.83 -3.18 -4.64
N LEU A 21 10.24 -2.00 -4.84
CA LEU A 21 10.57 -0.79 -4.07
C LEU A 21 10.32 -1.01 -2.57
N ALA A 22 9.16 -1.56 -2.19
CA ALA A 22 8.81 -1.86 -0.80
C ALA A 22 9.85 -2.77 -0.13
N LYS A 23 10.22 -3.87 -0.81
CA LYS A 23 11.25 -4.82 -0.32
C LYS A 23 12.62 -4.17 -0.23
N ASN A 24 12.97 -3.29 -1.16
CA ASN A 24 14.25 -2.60 -1.12
C ASN A 24 14.31 -1.60 0.04
N LEU A 25 13.24 -0.84 0.28
CA LEU A 25 13.10 0.04 1.45
C LEU A 25 13.17 -0.74 2.76
N GLN A 26 12.45 -1.86 2.88
CA GLN A 26 12.46 -2.69 4.09
C GLN A 26 13.87 -3.18 4.46
N LYS A 27 14.72 -3.50 3.47
CA LYS A 27 16.10 -3.93 3.74
C LYS A 27 16.98 -2.83 4.35
N HIS A 28 16.65 -1.57 4.12
CA HIS A 28 17.46 -0.41 4.49
C HIS A 28 16.84 0.43 5.62
N LEU A 29 15.59 0.16 6.00
CA LEU A 29 14.88 0.81 7.08
C LEU A 29 14.86 -0.08 8.32
N PRO A 30 15.20 0.46 9.51
CA PRO A 30 15.12 -0.31 10.75
C PRO A 30 13.66 -0.61 11.10
N ASN A 31 13.41 -1.78 11.70
CA ASN A 31 12.09 -2.16 12.23
C ASN A 31 10.93 -1.95 11.22
N CYS A 32 11.16 -2.34 9.96
CA CYS A 32 10.23 -2.14 8.85
C CYS A 32 9.47 -3.42 8.50
N SER A 33 8.15 -3.35 8.47
CA SER A 33 7.26 -4.42 7.97
C SER A 33 6.58 -4.01 6.65
N ILE A 34 6.13 -5.00 5.88
CA ILE A 34 5.38 -4.79 4.64
C ILE A 34 4.05 -5.55 4.74
N ILE A 35 2.95 -4.91 4.36
CA ILE A 35 1.67 -5.55 4.06
C ILE A 35 1.37 -5.33 2.58
N SER A 36 1.18 -6.43 1.83
CA SER A 36 0.91 -6.39 0.39
C SER A 36 -0.59 -6.58 0.13
N GLN A 37 -1.22 -5.68 -0.62
CA GLN A 37 -2.65 -5.76 -0.95
C GLN A 37 -2.98 -7.03 -1.76
N ASP A 38 -2.04 -7.51 -2.60
CA ASP A 38 -2.17 -8.73 -3.40
C ASP A 38 -2.42 -9.98 -2.53
N ASP A 39 -2.03 -9.99 -1.24
CA ASP A 39 -2.26 -11.11 -0.32
C ASP A 39 -3.72 -11.22 0.15
N PHE A 40 -4.57 -10.26 -0.22
CA PHE A 40 -5.96 -10.14 0.23
C PHE A 40 -6.98 -10.30 -0.90
N PHE A 41 -6.60 -10.81 -2.07
CA PHE A 41 -7.57 -11.21 -3.09
C PHE A 41 -8.53 -12.29 -2.57
N LYS A 42 -9.81 -12.16 -2.94
CA LYS A 42 -10.81 -13.20 -2.76
C LYS A 42 -10.53 -14.38 -3.70
N PRO A 43 -11.02 -15.60 -3.37
CA PRO A 43 -10.92 -16.72 -4.29
C PRO A 43 -11.66 -16.41 -5.60
N GLU A 44 -11.18 -16.96 -6.73
CA GLU A 44 -11.77 -16.71 -8.07
C GLU A 44 -13.29 -16.96 -8.11
N SER A 45 -13.79 -17.93 -7.34
CA SER A 45 -15.23 -18.24 -7.24
C SER A 45 -16.09 -17.08 -6.74
N GLU A 46 -15.51 -16.11 -6.05
CA GLU A 46 -16.17 -14.90 -5.55
C GLU A 46 -15.92 -13.68 -6.46
N ILE A 47 -15.15 -13.83 -7.54
CA ILE A 47 -14.83 -12.75 -8.47
C ILE A 47 -15.88 -12.70 -9.57
N GLU A 48 -16.60 -11.58 -9.64
CA GLU A 48 -17.62 -11.37 -10.66
C GLU A 48 -17.01 -11.24 -12.07
N LYS A 49 -17.82 -11.55 -13.08
CA LYS A 49 -17.48 -11.32 -14.49
C LYS A 49 -18.38 -10.23 -15.06
N ASP A 50 -17.81 -9.35 -15.85
CA ASP A 50 -18.60 -8.36 -16.59
C ASP A 50 -19.35 -8.99 -17.78
N LYS A 51 -20.11 -8.15 -18.50
CA LYS A 51 -20.83 -8.54 -19.72
C LYS A 51 -19.95 -9.08 -20.86
N ASN A 52 -18.65 -8.79 -20.82
CA ASN A 52 -17.66 -9.25 -21.80
C ASN A 52 -16.94 -10.53 -21.32
N GLY A 53 -17.24 -11.02 -20.12
CA GLY A 53 -16.63 -12.19 -19.50
C GLY A 53 -15.33 -11.91 -18.76
N PHE A 54 -14.95 -10.64 -18.56
CA PHE A 54 -13.74 -10.27 -17.84
C PHE A 54 -13.94 -10.36 -16.32
N LEU A 55 -13.05 -11.10 -15.65
CA LEU A 55 -13.00 -11.17 -14.19
C LEU A 55 -12.69 -9.79 -13.61
N GLN A 56 -13.46 -9.35 -12.62
CA GLN A 56 -13.33 -8.05 -12.03
C GLN A 56 -12.27 -8.05 -10.91
N TYR A 57 -10.98 -8.21 -11.24
CA TYR A 57 -9.90 -8.20 -10.24
C TYR A 57 -9.47 -6.79 -9.83
N ASP A 58 -9.41 -5.85 -10.79
CA ASP A 58 -8.94 -4.49 -10.53
C ASP A 58 -9.99 -3.58 -9.83
N VAL A 59 -10.80 -4.10 -8.90
CA VAL A 59 -11.80 -3.36 -8.09
C VAL A 59 -11.67 -3.72 -6.60
N LEU A 60 -12.15 -2.86 -5.69
CA LEU A 60 -12.09 -3.10 -4.24
C LEU A 60 -12.90 -4.34 -3.83
N GLU A 61 -13.99 -4.64 -4.54
CA GLU A 61 -14.86 -5.79 -4.31
C GLU A 61 -14.15 -7.14 -4.52
N ALA A 62 -13.05 -7.15 -5.29
CA ALA A 62 -12.20 -8.33 -5.49
C ALA A 62 -11.31 -8.66 -4.28
N LEU A 63 -11.20 -7.72 -3.34
CA LEU A 63 -10.28 -7.78 -2.20
C LEU A 63 -11.07 -7.97 -0.91
N ASN A 64 -10.50 -8.73 0.02
CA ASN A 64 -10.95 -8.79 1.39
C ASN A 64 -10.30 -7.67 2.20
N MET A 65 -10.78 -6.43 1.98
CA MET A 65 -10.25 -5.23 2.63
C MET A 65 -10.48 -5.22 4.14
N GLU A 66 -11.50 -5.92 4.65
CA GLU A 66 -11.70 -6.11 6.10
C GLU A 66 -10.55 -6.92 6.73
N LYS A 67 -10.16 -8.03 6.08
CA LYS A 67 -9.01 -8.83 6.50
C LYS A 67 -7.71 -8.04 6.41
N MET A 68 -7.55 -7.19 5.40
CA MET A 68 -6.41 -6.28 5.29
C MET A 68 -6.38 -5.26 6.43
N MET A 69 -7.51 -4.64 6.75
CA MET A 69 -7.63 -3.73 7.90
C MET A 69 -7.28 -4.43 9.21
N ALA A 70 -7.75 -5.66 9.42
CA ALA A 70 -7.42 -6.44 10.60
C ALA A 70 -5.91 -6.73 10.71
N ALA A 71 -5.24 -7.04 9.59
CA ALA A 71 -3.79 -7.23 9.56
C ALA A 71 -3.03 -5.92 9.91
N ILE A 72 -3.49 -4.78 9.38
CA ILE A 72 -2.93 -3.47 9.70
C ILE A 72 -3.13 -3.15 11.19
N SER A 73 -4.35 -3.32 11.73
CA SER A 73 -4.65 -3.09 13.14
C SER A 73 -3.80 -3.98 14.05
N CYS A 74 -3.67 -5.27 13.74
CA CYS A 74 -2.83 -6.21 14.49
C CYS A 74 -1.36 -5.75 14.54
N TRP A 75 -0.84 -5.24 13.41
CA TRP A 75 0.51 -4.67 13.38
C TRP A 75 0.62 -3.39 14.23
N MET A 76 -0.37 -2.50 14.14
CA MET A 76 -0.41 -1.24 14.90
C MET A 76 -0.51 -1.43 16.42
N GLU A 77 -1.15 -2.51 16.87
CA GLU A 77 -1.26 -2.86 18.31
C GLU A 77 0.09 -3.31 18.90
N ASN A 78 0.95 -3.93 18.09
CA ASN A 78 2.25 -4.45 18.53
C ASN A 78 3.37 -4.14 17.51
N PRO A 79 3.70 -2.85 17.31
CA PRO A 79 4.63 -2.43 16.29
C PRO A 79 6.08 -2.78 16.74
N GLY A 80 6.64 -3.88 16.24
CA GLY A 80 8.05 -4.27 16.50
C GLY A 80 8.28 -5.63 17.16
N HIS A 81 7.27 -6.51 17.25
CA HIS A 81 7.41 -7.82 17.89
C HIS A 81 8.39 -8.81 17.20
N SER A 82 9.03 -8.40 16.10
CA SER A 82 10.04 -9.15 15.35
C SER A 82 11.49 -8.95 15.84
N VAL A 83 11.77 -7.94 16.67
CA VAL A 83 13.15 -7.68 17.16
C VAL A 83 13.25 -8.06 18.64
N LYS A 84 14.03 -9.11 18.95
CA LYS A 84 14.40 -9.43 20.33
C LYS A 84 15.13 -8.24 20.92
N SER A 85 14.54 -7.57 21.92
CA SER A 85 15.20 -6.50 22.67
C SER A 85 16.55 -6.98 23.18
N THR A 86 17.63 -6.45 22.61
CA THR A 86 18.94 -6.51 23.27
C THR A 86 18.94 -5.41 24.31
N ALA A 87 19.08 -5.80 25.58
CA ALA A 87 19.06 -4.86 26.70
C ALA A 87 20.19 -3.83 26.54
N GLY A 88 19.86 -2.55 26.29
CA GLY A 88 20.88 -1.50 26.37
C GLY A 88 20.60 -0.16 25.66
N SER A 89 19.69 -0.07 24.68
CA SER A 89 19.42 1.20 23.99
C SER A 89 18.11 1.82 24.46
N SER A 90 18.18 3.01 25.06
CA SER A 90 17.04 3.82 25.51
C SER A 90 16.57 4.80 24.43
N THR A 91 16.82 4.50 23.16
CA THR A 91 16.29 5.27 22.04
C THR A 91 14.86 4.84 21.76
N GLU A 92 13.93 5.79 21.71
CA GLU A 92 12.59 5.54 21.17
C GLU A 92 12.72 5.01 19.74
N GLU A 93 12.47 3.72 19.55
CA GLU A 93 12.57 3.08 18.24
C GLU A 93 11.29 3.35 17.44
N VAL A 94 11.45 3.94 16.25
CA VAL A 94 10.36 4.12 15.29
C VAL A 94 10.08 2.80 14.61
N SER A 95 8.83 2.35 14.64
CA SER A 95 8.37 1.19 13.89
C SER A 95 7.77 1.65 12.55
N ILE A 96 8.18 1.01 11.46
CA ILE A 96 7.78 1.42 10.11
C ILE A 96 6.89 0.33 9.50
N LEU A 97 5.74 0.73 8.98
CA LEU A 97 4.89 -0.12 8.16
C LEU A 97 4.79 0.47 6.76
N ILE A 98 5.21 -0.31 5.77
CA ILE A 98 4.94 -0.03 4.37
C ILE A 98 3.71 -0.86 3.97
N ILE A 99 2.69 -0.20 3.44
CA ILE A 99 1.53 -0.85 2.84
C ILE A 99 1.62 -0.61 1.34
N GLU A 100 1.69 -1.68 0.56
CA GLU A 100 1.85 -1.59 -0.89
C GLU A 100 0.69 -2.29 -1.61
N GLY A 101 0.18 -1.68 -2.68
CA GLY A 101 -1.03 -2.13 -3.36
C GLY A 101 -1.34 -1.30 -4.60
N PHE A 102 -2.44 -1.56 -5.28
CA PHE A 102 -2.83 -0.85 -6.51
C PHE A 102 -4.19 -0.13 -6.40
N LEU A 103 -4.87 -0.28 -5.25
CA LEU A 103 -6.15 0.34 -4.89
C LEU A 103 -6.15 0.75 -3.41
N LEU A 104 -5.06 1.34 -2.91
CA LEU A 104 -4.97 1.77 -1.51
C LEU A 104 -5.67 3.12 -1.31
N PHE A 105 -5.40 4.09 -2.19
CA PHE A 105 -5.74 5.49 -1.96
C PHE A 105 -7.19 5.86 -2.27
N ASN A 106 -8.00 4.94 -2.78
CA ASN A 106 -9.45 5.11 -2.92
C ASN A 106 -10.26 4.36 -1.85
N TYR A 107 -9.60 3.64 -0.94
CA TYR A 107 -10.27 2.94 0.15
C TYR A 107 -10.41 3.82 1.41
N LYS A 108 -11.59 4.43 1.56
CA LYS A 108 -11.90 5.45 2.58
C LYS A 108 -11.50 5.12 4.02
N PRO A 109 -11.62 3.88 4.51
CA PRO A 109 -11.17 3.55 5.86
C PRO A 109 -9.67 3.75 6.12
N LEU A 110 -8.84 3.87 5.07
CA LEU A 110 -7.40 4.13 5.19
C LEU A 110 -7.02 5.62 5.04
N ASP A 111 -7.95 6.52 4.70
CA ASP A 111 -7.64 7.93 4.37
C ASP A 111 -6.81 8.66 5.43
N THR A 112 -6.91 8.26 6.71
CA THR A 112 -6.23 8.93 7.84
C THR A 112 -5.01 8.21 8.38
N ILE A 113 -4.62 7.06 7.82
CA ILE A 113 -3.49 6.28 8.38
C ILE A 113 -2.15 6.69 7.79
N TRP A 114 -2.15 7.36 6.64
CA TRP A 114 -0.93 7.65 5.89
C TRP A 114 -0.12 8.79 6.51
N ASN A 115 1.13 8.51 6.88
CA ASN A 115 2.10 9.56 7.20
C ASN A 115 2.82 10.05 5.94
N ARG A 116 3.05 9.16 4.98
CA ARG A 116 3.61 9.49 3.66
C ARG A 116 3.01 8.57 2.60
N SER A 117 2.74 9.12 1.43
CA SER A 117 2.10 8.37 0.34
C SER A 117 2.86 8.58 -0.96
N TYR A 118 3.18 7.49 -1.64
CA TYR A 118 3.79 7.51 -2.96
C TYR A 118 2.91 6.79 -3.97
N PHE A 119 2.89 7.31 -5.18
CA PHE A 119 2.13 6.74 -6.29
C PHE A 119 3.04 6.55 -7.51
N LEU A 120 3.34 5.30 -7.89
CA LEU A 120 4.12 5.04 -9.10
C LEU A 120 3.22 5.13 -10.34
N THR A 121 3.70 5.84 -11.35
CA THR A 121 3.05 6.01 -12.64
C THR A 121 3.92 5.47 -13.75
N ILE A 122 3.33 4.76 -14.72
CA ILE A 122 3.98 4.43 -15.99
C ILE A 122 2.99 4.70 -17.13
N PRO A 123 3.45 5.11 -18.32
CA PRO A 123 2.58 5.29 -19.48
C PRO A 123 1.89 3.99 -19.89
N TYR A 124 0.72 4.11 -20.52
CA TYR A 124 -0.11 2.99 -21.00
C TYR A 124 0.70 1.91 -21.74
N GLU A 125 1.50 2.31 -22.74
CA GLU A 125 2.27 1.37 -23.57
C GLU A 125 3.27 0.57 -22.75
N GLU A 126 3.99 1.22 -21.84
CA GLU A 126 4.96 0.56 -20.99
C GLU A 126 4.26 -0.34 -19.96
N CYS A 127 3.12 0.10 -19.42
CA CYS A 127 2.31 -0.73 -18.53
C CYS A 127 1.84 -2.00 -19.22
N LYS A 128 1.28 -1.87 -20.42
CA LYS A 128 0.78 -2.99 -21.22
C LYS A 128 1.90 -3.96 -21.55
N ARG A 129 3.06 -3.42 -21.98
CA ARG A 129 4.26 -4.21 -22.25
C ARG A 129 4.71 -4.99 -21.01
N ARG A 130 4.88 -4.32 -19.85
CA ARG A 130 5.29 -5.00 -18.61
C ARG A 130 4.27 -6.05 -18.16
N ARG A 131 2.96 -5.74 -18.18
CA ARG A 131 1.90 -6.67 -17.79
C ARG A 131 1.92 -7.93 -18.66
N SER A 132 2.10 -7.78 -19.97
CA SER A 132 2.17 -8.92 -20.91
C SER A 132 3.33 -9.90 -20.64
N THR A 133 4.35 -9.48 -19.89
CA THR A 133 5.48 -10.35 -19.49
C THR A 133 5.26 -11.09 -18.17
N ARG A 134 4.23 -10.72 -17.40
CA ARG A 134 3.90 -11.37 -16.12
C ARG A 134 2.78 -12.39 -16.35
N VAL A 135 2.95 -13.57 -15.76
CA VAL A 135 1.89 -14.59 -15.73
C VAL A 135 1.11 -14.43 -14.44
N TYR A 136 -0.20 -14.20 -14.57
CA TYR A 136 -1.17 -14.17 -13.47
C TYR A 136 -1.88 -15.52 -13.34
N GLU A 137 -2.48 -15.76 -12.17
CA GLU A 137 -3.36 -16.91 -11.93
C GLU A 137 -4.73 -16.38 -11.49
N PRO A 138 -5.80 -16.52 -12.31
CA PRO A 138 -5.77 -17.05 -13.68
C PRO A 138 -5.03 -16.11 -14.67
N PRO A 139 -4.56 -16.62 -15.82
CA PRO A 139 -3.90 -15.79 -16.83
C PRO A 139 -4.83 -14.72 -17.42
N ASP A 140 -4.28 -13.54 -17.74
CA ASP A 140 -5.01 -12.46 -18.41
C ASP A 140 -5.60 -12.96 -19.77
N PRO A 141 -6.93 -12.92 -19.98
CA PRO A 141 -7.52 -13.30 -21.27
C PRO A 141 -7.23 -12.24 -22.36
N PRO A 142 -7.39 -12.58 -23.65
CA PRO A 142 -7.23 -11.62 -24.74
C PRO A 142 -8.07 -10.35 -24.53
N GLY A 143 -7.43 -9.19 -24.67
CA GLY A 143 -8.09 -7.88 -24.51
C GLY A 143 -8.30 -7.43 -23.06
N TYR A 144 -7.94 -8.23 -22.06
CA TYR A 144 -8.19 -7.91 -20.64
C TYR A 144 -7.54 -6.61 -20.20
N PHE A 145 -6.31 -6.33 -20.66
CA PHE A 145 -5.63 -5.09 -20.31
C PHE A 145 -6.41 -3.85 -20.75
N ASP A 146 -6.89 -3.87 -21.99
CA ASP A 146 -7.59 -2.74 -22.60
C ASP A 146 -9.04 -2.63 -22.15
N GLY A 147 -9.67 -3.78 -21.91
CA GLY A 147 -11.09 -3.88 -21.57
C GLY A 147 -11.39 -3.76 -20.09
N HIS A 148 -10.43 -4.06 -19.21
CA HIS A 148 -10.62 -4.07 -17.76
C HIS A 148 -9.53 -3.32 -17.01
N VAL A 149 -8.29 -3.77 -17.10
CA VAL A 149 -7.17 -3.29 -16.24
C VAL A 149 -6.95 -1.79 -16.37
N TRP A 150 -6.75 -1.29 -17.59
CA TRP A 150 -6.45 0.12 -17.83
C TRP A 150 -7.65 1.03 -17.55
N PRO A 151 -8.88 0.71 -17.99
CA PRO A 151 -10.08 1.44 -17.57
C PRO A 151 -10.22 1.54 -16.05
N MET A 152 -9.98 0.44 -15.32
CA MET A 152 -10.07 0.44 -13.86
C MET A 152 -8.98 1.27 -13.19
N TYR A 153 -7.75 1.24 -13.72
CA TYR A 153 -6.69 2.15 -13.31
C TYR A 153 -7.07 3.63 -13.52
N LEU A 154 -7.64 3.98 -14.67
CA LEU A 154 -8.08 5.36 -14.93
C LEU A 154 -9.20 5.79 -13.98
N LYS A 155 -10.16 4.89 -13.69
CA LYS A 155 -11.20 5.12 -12.68
C LYS A 155 -10.58 5.39 -11.31
N HIS A 156 -9.62 4.57 -10.87
CA HIS A 156 -8.90 4.77 -9.62
C HIS A 156 -8.17 6.13 -9.59
N ARG A 157 -7.47 6.49 -10.68
CA ARG A 157 -6.81 7.81 -10.79
C ARG A 157 -7.80 8.96 -10.66
N GLN A 158 -8.98 8.86 -11.28
CA GLN A 158 -10.02 9.87 -11.16
C GLN A 158 -10.59 9.96 -9.74
N GLU A 159 -10.76 8.82 -9.06
CA GLU A 159 -11.18 8.78 -7.66
C GLU A 159 -10.16 9.45 -6.72
N MET A 160 -8.86 9.37 -7.07
CA MET A 160 -7.78 10.02 -6.34
C MET A 160 -7.76 11.55 -6.46
N ASP A 161 -8.41 12.15 -7.46
CA ASP A 161 -8.40 13.62 -7.64
C ASP A 161 -9.00 14.37 -6.43
N ASN A 162 -9.77 13.67 -5.58
CA ASN A 162 -10.45 14.23 -4.41
C ASN A 162 -9.83 13.79 -3.07
N ILE A 163 -8.60 13.27 -3.06
CA ILE A 163 -7.92 12.90 -1.80
C ILE A 163 -7.53 14.15 -1.00
N ALA A 164 -7.61 14.04 0.32
CA ALA A 164 -7.37 15.15 1.24
C ALA A 164 -5.93 15.22 1.78
N TRP A 165 -5.05 14.30 1.36
CA TRP A 165 -3.66 14.23 1.81
C TRP A 165 -2.69 14.31 0.63
N GLU A 166 -1.43 14.62 0.93
CA GLU A 166 -0.38 14.75 -0.08
C GLU A 166 0.07 13.37 -0.59
N VAL A 167 0.17 13.23 -1.92
CA VAL A 167 0.73 12.06 -2.59
C VAL A 167 1.90 12.48 -3.47
N VAL A 168 3.03 11.83 -3.28
CA VAL A 168 4.24 12.00 -4.11
C VAL A 168 4.13 11.09 -5.33
N TYR A 169 4.05 11.67 -6.52
CA TYR A 169 4.00 10.91 -7.76
C TYR A 169 5.40 10.58 -8.25
N LEU A 170 5.63 9.30 -8.52
CA LEU A 170 6.92 8.77 -8.96
C LEU A 170 6.81 8.27 -10.41
N ASP A 171 7.89 8.48 -11.17
CA ASP A 171 8.04 7.91 -12.50
C ASP A 171 8.56 6.47 -12.40
N GLY A 172 7.66 5.50 -12.55
CA GLY A 172 7.95 4.07 -12.51
C GLY A 172 8.75 3.54 -13.72
N THR A 173 9.11 4.41 -14.67
CA THR A 173 10.01 4.06 -15.78
C THR A 173 11.50 4.19 -15.41
N LYS A 174 11.81 4.87 -14.30
CA LYS A 174 13.16 4.95 -13.72
C LYS A 174 13.68 3.56 -13.28
N SER A 175 14.99 3.49 -13.05
CA SER A 175 15.62 2.29 -12.52
C SER A 175 15.18 2.02 -11.07
N GLU A 176 15.33 0.77 -10.62
CA GLU A 176 15.05 0.38 -9.23
C GLU A 176 15.89 1.19 -8.23
N GLU A 177 17.16 1.45 -8.55
CA GLU A 177 18.10 2.18 -7.70
C GLU A 177 17.73 3.67 -7.59
N ASP A 178 17.31 4.28 -8.70
CA ASP A 178 16.87 5.69 -8.70
C ASP A 178 15.59 5.87 -7.89
N LEU A 179 14.60 5.00 -8.10
CA LEU A 179 13.34 5.02 -7.34
C LEU A 179 13.59 4.80 -5.86
N PHE A 180 14.42 3.82 -5.51
CA PHE A 180 14.82 3.57 -4.13
C PHE A 180 15.49 4.80 -3.53
N SER A 181 16.48 5.39 -4.20
CA SER A 181 17.24 6.52 -3.68
C SER A 181 16.35 7.75 -3.45
N GLU A 182 15.43 8.02 -4.38
CA GLU A 182 14.45 9.11 -4.28
C GLU A 182 13.53 8.93 -3.07
N VAL A 183 12.91 7.75 -2.96
CA VAL A 183 11.93 7.46 -1.89
C VAL A 183 12.60 7.30 -0.53
N TYR A 184 13.78 6.66 -0.46
CA TYR A 184 14.52 6.50 0.77
C TYR A 184 14.96 7.85 1.36
N LYS A 185 15.42 8.76 0.49
CA LYS A 185 15.80 10.12 0.90
C LYS A 185 14.60 10.88 1.46
N ASP A 186 13.46 10.84 0.77
CA ASP A 186 12.24 11.50 1.21
C ASP A 186 11.73 10.92 2.54
N LEU A 187 11.62 9.59 2.65
CA LEU A 187 11.22 8.90 3.87
C LEU A 187 12.13 9.24 5.07
N THR A 188 13.44 9.30 4.86
CA THR A 188 14.39 9.62 5.94
C THR A 188 14.20 11.06 6.41
N GLN A 189 13.88 11.98 5.51
CA GLN A 189 13.55 13.37 5.87
C GLN A 189 12.23 13.45 6.63
N GLU A 190 11.21 12.70 6.21
CA GLU A 190 9.93 12.61 6.93
C GLU A 190 10.10 12.02 8.34
N LEU A 191 10.87 10.93 8.47
CA LEU A 191 11.21 10.34 9.76
C LEU A 191 11.91 11.34 10.69
N ALA A 192 12.84 12.14 10.17
CA ALA A 192 13.54 13.16 10.95
C ALA A 192 12.63 14.32 11.42
N LYS A 193 11.51 14.59 10.72
CA LYS A 193 10.53 15.60 11.11
C LYS A 193 9.62 15.14 12.24
N GLN A 194 9.42 13.84 12.41
CA GLN A 194 8.53 13.33 13.46
C GLN A 194 9.22 13.41 14.82
N SER A 195 8.88 14.43 15.62
CA SER A 195 9.31 14.50 17.03
C SER A 195 8.60 13.43 17.89
N PRO A 196 9.17 12.99 19.04
CA PRO A 196 8.60 12.01 19.99
C PRO A 196 7.14 12.16 20.44
N SER A 197 6.46 13.23 20.05
CA SER A 197 5.19 13.65 20.65
C SER A 197 3.97 13.59 19.74
N THR A 198 4.11 13.13 18.48
CA THR A 198 3.00 13.16 17.51
C THR A 198 2.51 11.76 17.14
N VAL A 199 1.74 11.14 18.02
CA VAL A 199 0.81 10.07 17.61
C VAL A 199 -0.46 10.76 17.10
N PRO A 200 -0.99 10.43 15.91
CA PRO A 200 -2.33 10.86 15.53
C PRO A 200 -3.34 10.35 16.57
N ALA A 201 -3.83 11.24 17.40
CA ALA A 201 -4.81 10.94 18.44
C ALA A 201 -6.18 10.65 17.81
N LYS A 202 -6.38 9.46 17.21
CA LYS A 202 -7.72 9.04 16.75
C LYS A 202 -7.85 7.56 16.39
N TRP A 203 -7.50 6.62 17.29
CA TRP A 203 -7.96 5.23 17.13
C TRP A 203 -8.18 4.47 18.44
N MET A 204 -8.86 5.09 19.41
CA MET A 204 -9.60 4.28 20.38
C MET A 204 -10.89 3.84 19.69
N VAL A 205 -10.93 2.58 19.24
CA VAL A 205 -12.18 1.89 18.92
C VAL A 205 -13.09 2.09 20.12
N LYS A 206 -14.20 2.80 19.94
CA LYS A 206 -15.26 2.81 20.95
C LYS A 206 -15.84 1.41 20.92
N ASP A 207 -15.44 0.59 21.88
CA ASP A 207 -16.13 -0.64 22.19
C ASP A 207 -17.62 -0.34 22.29
N GLY A 208 -18.40 -1.01 21.44
CA GLY A 208 -19.84 -0.98 21.51
C GLY A 208 -20.28 -1.53 22.85
N GLN A 209 -20.74 -0.65 23.74
CA GLN A 209 -21.60 -1.08 24.84
C GLN A 209 -23.00 -1.37 24.29
N PRO A 210 -23.59 -2.54 24.57
CA PRO A 210 -25.00 -2.74 24.32
C PRO A 210 -25.80 -1.96 25.38
N GLY A 211 -26.46 -0.89 24.93
CA GLY A 211 -27.45 -0.16 25.71
C GLY A 211 -28.77 -0.93 25.78
N LYS A 212 -29.33 -0.92 26.99
CA LYS A 212 -30.54 -1.60 27.48
C LYS A 212 -31.80 -1.36 26.64
#